data_AF-R6PNV7-F1
#
_entry.id   AF-R6PNV7-F1
#
_cell.length_a   1.000
_cell.length_b   1.000
_cell.length_c   1.000
_cell.angle_alpha   90.00
_cell.angle_beta   90.00
_cell.angle_gamma   90.00
#
_symmetry.space_group_name_H-M   'P 1'
#
loop_
_entity.id
_entity.type
_entity.pdbx_description
1 polymer ?
#
loop_
_entity_poly.entity_id
_entity_poly.type
_entity_poly.pdbx_seq_one_letter_code
_entity_poly.pdbx_strand_id
1 'polypeptide(L)'
;MKKFCVVIITIITTITNCCVGFASPFGDKLENGISTYAKQIDMSKYKYSQEEAQNEFTYLVSRSENAWYVKHSAKFKMNGNKVDKIIVEYKYNPQQIKEKRKFIDSVVDPIVEQAQEYKTDYEKAKFVYDYLIDNYDYDWTLKNSDDLMLYEGGTGVCRAFAIAYKNILTKLNIPCDVVISKSMKHEWNMVQINGKWYNVDCSGADLLNSDRDCFFLKSDLFFTFLGYYNGISYSNEKAENIDLD
;
A
#
# COMPACT_ATOMS: atom_id res chain seq x y z
N MET A 1 56.26 8.50 7.77
CA MET A 1 56.22 9.45 6.62
C MET A 1 56.20 8.60 5.35
N LYS A 2 55.29 8.69 4.38
CA LYS A 2 54.20 9.61 4.02
C LYS A 2 53.07 8.79 3.36
N LYS A 3 51.86 9.31 3.50
CA LYS A 3 50.59 8.88 2.90
C LYS A 3 50.64 8.85 1.36
N PHE A 4 49.85 7.98 0.74
CA PHE A 4 49.02 8.35 -0.42
C PHE A 4 47.66 7.64 -0.34
N CYS A 5 46.60 8.45 -0.36
CA CYS A 5 45.22 8.04 -0.55
C CYS A 5 44.98 7.71 -2.02
N VAL A 6 44.21 6.67 -2.29
CA VAL A 6 43.37 6.61 -3.49
C VAL A 6 41.95 6.36 -3.01
N VAL A 7 41.13 7.38 -3.18
CA VAL A 7 39.69 7.38 -2.94
C VAL A 7 39.06 6.78 -4.19
N ILE A 8 38.45 5.61 -4.08
CA ILE A 8 37.54 5.10 -5.10
C ILE A 8 36.16 5.62 -4.72
N ILE A 9 35.73 6.70 -5.38
CA ILE A 9 34.35 7.18 -5.33
C ILE A 9 33.54 6.25 -6.23
N THR A 10 33.03 5.16 -5.68
CA THR A 10 31.93 4.45 -6.31
C THR A 10 30.69 5.29 -6.06
N ILE A 11 30.12 5.85 -7.12
CA ILE A 11 28.83 6.54 -7.10
C ILE A 11 27.80 5.50 -6.66
N ILE A 12 27.53 5.45 -5.36
CA ILE A 12 26.30 4.88 -4.83
C ILE A 12 25.24 5.88 -5.24
N THR A 13 24.52 5.59 -6.33
CA THR A 13 23.24 6.23 -6.58
C THR A 13 22.42 6.05 -5.32
N THR A 14 22.23 7.15 -4.62
CA THR A 14 21.38 7.31 -3.46
C THR A 14 20.08 6.58 -3.71
N ILE A 15 19.89 5.46 -3.02
CA ILE A 15 18.56 5.00 -2.66
C ILE A 15 18.01 6.18 -1.86
N THR A 16 17.09 6.92 -2.46
CA THR A 16 16.29 7.91 -1.78
C THR A 16 15.73 7.23 -0.55
N ASN A 17 16.14 7.72 0.62
CA ASN A 17 15.52 7.40 1.90
C ASN A 17 14.05 7.89 1.82
N CYS A 18 13.17 7.06 1.28
CA CYS A 18 11.76 7.05 1.66
C CYS A 18 11.63 5.95 2.73
N CYS A 19 12.24 6.20 3.89
CA CYS A 19 12.01 5.41 5.09
C CYS A 19 10.64 5.82 5.65
N VAL A 20 9.57 5.34 5.03
CA VAL A 20 8.23 5.52 5.56
C VAL A 20 8.06 4.50 6.70
N GLY A 21 7.72 5.00 7.88
CA GLY A 21 7.89 4.36 9.17
C GLY A 21 7.21 2.99 9.36
N PHE A 22 7.92 2.17 10.14
CA PHE A 22 7.54 0.94 10.85
C PHE A 22 7.45 -0.40 10.13
N ALA A 23 8.38 -0.73 9.23
CA ALA A 23 8.62 -2.16 8.95
C ALA A 23 9.17 -2.87 10.21
N SER A 24 8.39 -3.79 10.77
CA SER A 24 8.92 -4.68 11.81
C SER A 24 9.99 -5.56 11.16
N PRO A 25 11.06 -5.99 11.87
CA PRO A 25 12.04 -6.91 11.30
C PRO A 25 11.42 -8.22 10.76
N PHE A 26 10.23 -8.57 11.25
CA PHE A 26 9.40 -9.66 10.75
C PHE A 26 8.73 -9.30 9.42
N GLY A 27 8.08 -8.14 9.36
CA GLY A 27 7.47 -7.59 8.14
C GLY A 27 8.49 -7.42 7.02
N ASP A 28 9.67 -6.87 7.31
CA ASP A 28 10.79 -6.76 6.36
C ASP A 28 11.20 -8.11 5.77
N LYS A 29 11.29 -9.12 6.63
CA LYS A 29 11.65 -10.48 6.20
C LYS A 29 10.58 -11.08 5.31
N LEU A 30 9.32 -10.81 5.63
CA LEU A 30 8.17 -11.28 4.87
C LEU A 30 8.14 -10.62 3.48
N GLU A 31 8.26 -9.29 3.43
CA GLU A 31 8.33 -8.51 2.19
C GLU A 31 9.51 -8.95 1.32
N ASN A 32 10.70 -9.10 1.90
CA ASN A 32 11.87 -9.58 1.18
C ASN A 32 11.66 -11.00 0.61
N GLY A 33 11.06 -11.90 1.39
CA GLY A 33 10.72 -13.24 0.91
C GLY A 33 9.74 -13.22 -0.27
N ILE A 34 8.75 -12.34 -0.24
CA ILE A 34 7.75 -12.19 -1.31
C ILE A 34 8.32 -11.54 -2.56
N SER A 35 9.18 -10.53 -2.41
CA SER A 35 9.89 -9.89 -3.53
C SER A 35 10.83 -10.86 -4.27
N THR A 36 11.27 -11.93 -3.60
CA THR A 36 12.13 -12.98 -4.15
C THR A 36 11.37 -14.27 -4.50
N TYR A 37 10.04 -14.24 -4.47
CA TYR A 37 9.15 -15.36 -4.78
C TYR A 37 9.39 -16.62 -3.92
N ALA A 38 9.86 -16.43 -2.69
CA ALA A 38 10.11 -17.53 -1.76
C ALA A 38 8.80 -18.24 -1.41
N LYS A 39 8.74 -19.56 -1.61
CA LYS A 39 7.57 -20.38 -1.22
C LYS A 39 7.52 -20.67 0.29
N GLN A 40 8.66 -20.56 0.95
CA GLN A 40 8.80 -20.70 2.40
C GLN A 40 9.73 -19.62 2.93
N ILE A 41 9.30 -18.93 3.96
CA ILE A 41 10.05 -17.85 4.60
C ILE A 41 10.33 -18.27 6.03
N ASP A 42 11.61 -18.35 6.39
CA ASP A 42 12.04 -18.69 7.75
C ASP A 42 11.78 -17.52 8.70
N MET A 43 10.95 -17.79 9.71
CA MET A 43 10.55 -16.84 10.75
C MET A 43 11.00 -17.27 12.15
N SER A 44 11.75 -18.37 12.26
CA SER A 44 12.07 -19.05 13.51
C SER A 44 12.80 -18.15 14.53
N LYS A 45 13.56 -17.15 14.05
CA LYS A 45 14.31 -16.21 14.89
C LYS A 45 13.46 -15.10 15.53
N TYR A 46 12.29 -14.78 14.98
CA TYR A 46 11.48 -13.64 15.40
C TYR A 46 10.53 -13.97 16.56
N LYS A 47 10.20 -15.25 16.74
CA LYS A 47 9.38 -15.74 17.88
C LYS A 47 7.97 -15.11 17.95
N TYR A 48 7.38 -14.81 16.80
CA TYR A 48 5.99 -14.37 16.70
C TYR A 48 5.04 -15.55 16.99
N SER A 49 3.92 -15.26 17.66
CA SER A 49 2.74 -16.13 17.70
C SER A 49 2.08 -16.21 16.32
N GLN A 50 1.15 -17.14 16.15
CA GLN A 50 0.39 -17.26 14.90
C GLN A 50 -0.46 -16.00 14.63
N GLU A 51 -1.03 -15.39 15.67
CA GLU A 51 -1.86 -14.19 15.54
C GLU A 51 -1.03 -12.97 15.07
N GLU A 52 0.12 -12.73 15.71
CA GLU A 52 1.02 -11.64 15.31
C GLU A 52 1.49 -11.83 13.85
N ALA A 53 1.85 -13.05 13.47
CA ALA A 53 2.28 -13.36 12.10
C ALA A 53 1.14 -13.23 11.08
N GLN A 54 -0.09 -13.62 11.45
CA GLN A 54 -1.27 -13.42 10.63
C GLN A 54 -1.57 -11.94 10.43
N ASN A 55 -1.40 -11.11 11.46
CA ASN A 55 -1.56 -9.67 11.36
C ASN A 55 -0.55 -9.05 10.39
N GLU A 56 0.74 -9.39 10.52
CA GLU A 56 1.78 -8.93 9.59
C GLU A 56 1.52 -9.37 8.15
N PHE A 57 1.06 -10.61 7.94
CA PHE A 57 0.69 -11.09 6.61
C PHE A 57 -0.52 -10.34 6.04
N THR A 58 -1.54 -10.06 6.86
CA THR A 58 -2.69 -9.23 6.48
C THR A 58 -2.25 -7.82 6.09
N TYR A 59 -1.39 -7.18 6.88
CA TYR A 59 -0.85 -5.87 6.54
C TYR A 59 -0.11 -5.90 5.20
N LEU A 60 0.73 -6.91 4.97
CA LEU A 60 1.48 -7.02 3.73
C LEU A 60 0.56 -7.10 2.51
N VAL A 61 -0.46 -7.97 2.51
CA VAL A 61 -1.36 -8.13 1.36
C VAL A 61 -2.27 -6.91 1.12
N SER A 62 -2.37 -6.01 2.10
CA SER A 62 -3.13 -4.77 2.00
C SER A 62 -2.27 -3.54 1.66
N ARG A 63 -0.94 -3.61 1.76
CA ARG A 63 -0.06 -2.43 1.59
C ARG A 63 1.02 -2.59 0.54
N SER A 64 1.47 -3.81 0.28
CA SER A 64 2.67 -4.04 -0.51
C SER A 64 2.40 -3.80 -2.00
N GLU A 65 3.33 -3.15 -2.69
CA GLU A 65 3.33 -3.08 -4.16
C GLU A 65 3.43 -4.46 -4.83
N ASN A 66 3.76 -5.49 -4.05
CA ASN A 66 3.90 -6.87 -4.46
C ASN A 66 2.68 -7.73 -4.10
N ALA A 67 1.67 -7.17 -3.42
CA ALA A 67 0.52 -7.93 -2.94
C ALA A 67 -0.27 -8.61 -4.08
N TRP A 68 -0.33 -7.98 -5.26
CA TRP A 68 -1.15 -8.45 -6.38
C TRP A 68 -0.83 -9.86 -6.85
N TYR A 69 0.42 -10.34 -6.74
CA TYR A 69 0.78 -11.71 -7.12
C TYR A 69 0.76 -12.72 -5.96
N VAL A 70 0.44 -12.28 -4.73
CA VAL A 70 0.38 -13.13 -3.53
C VAL A 70 -1.08 -13.55 -3.28
N LYS A 71 -1.32 -14.83 -2.96
CA LYS A 71 -2.66 -15.24 -2.51
C LYS A 71 -2.95 -14.63 -1.13
N HIS A 72 -4.20 -14.25 -0.87
CA HIS A 72 -4.62 -13.59 0.37
C HIS A 72 -4.65 -14.49 1.61
N SER A 73 -3.98 -15.65 1.56
CA SER A 73 -3.82 -16.57 2.67
C SER A 73 -2.42 -17.17 2.67
N ALA A 74 -1.92 -17.45 3.87
CA ALA A 74 -0.67 -18.16 4.10
C ALA A 74 -0.88 -19.28 5.10
N LYS A 75 0.00 -20.28 5.07
CA LYS A 75 0.05 -21.35 6.07
C LYS A 75 1.22 -21.12 7.00
N PHE A 76 1.00 -21.30 8.30
CA PHE A 76 2.02 -21.12 9.32
C PHE A 76 2.50 -22.48 9.82
N LYS A 77 3.80 -22.75 9.69
CA LYS A 77 4.44 -23.89 10.33
C LYS A 77 4.85 -23.47 11.74
N MET A 78 4.35 -24.19 12.74
CA MET A 78 4.59 -23.88 14.15
C MET A 78 5.72 -24.74 14.74
N ASN A 79 6.47 -24.17 15.67
CA ASN A 79 7.37 -24.87 16.59
C ASN A 79 6.99 -24.45 18.02
N GLY A 80 6.32 -25.36 18.75
CA GLY A 80 5.61 -24.99 19.97
C GLY A 80 4.50 -23.96 19.67
N ASN A 81 4.49 -22.85 20.42
CA ASN A 81 3.54 -21.76 20.23
C ASN A 81 4.06 -20.63 19.31
N LYS A 82 5.21 -20.80 18.67
CA LYS A 82 5.85 -19.79 17.82
C LYS A 82 5.90 -20.22 16.35
N VAL A 83 5.84 -19.25 15.44
CA VAL A 83 5.96 -19.47 14.00
C VAL A 83 7.43 -19.80 13.64
N ASP A 84 7.63 -20.95 13.01
CA ASP A 84 8.91 -21.40 12.45
C ASP A 84 9.05 -20.93 11.00
N LYS A 85 8.00 -21.12 10.19
CA LYS A 85 7.99 -20.74 8.77
C LYS A 85 6.62 -20.24 8.33
N ILE A 86 6.62 -19.34 7.36
CA ILE A 86 5.44 -18.96 6.59
C ILE A 86 5.54 -19.62 5.21
N ILE A 87 4.49 -20.32 4.81
CA ILE A 87 4.35 -20.91 3.48
C ILE A 87 3.44 -20.00 2.66
N VAL A 88 4.00 -19.43 1.60
CA VAL A 88 3.33 -18.46 0.72
C VAL A 88 2.97 -19.13 -0.59
N GLU A 89 1.74 -18.89 -1.05
CA GLU A 89 1.28 -19.30 -2.36
C GLU A 89 1.12 -18.07 -3.26
N TYR A 90 1.56 -18.21 -4.51
CA TYR A 90 1.50 -17.14 -5.51
C TYR A 90 0.42 -17.44 -6.55
N LYS A 91 -0.21 -16.38 -7.09
CA LYS A 91 -1.23 -16.48 -8.15
C LYS A 91 -0.61 -16.83 -9.50
N TYR A 92 0.66 -16.47 -9.71
CA TYR A 92 1.36 -16.54 -10.99
C TYR A 92 2.77 -17.11 -10.84
N ASN A 93 3.35 -17.61 -11.93
CA ASN A 93 4.77 -17.97 -11.97
C ASN A 93 5.67 -16.73 -12.20
N PRO A 94 7.00 -16.81 -11.98
CA PRO A 94 7.89 -15.64 -12.08
C PRO A 94 7.89 -14.93 -13.44
N GLN A 95 7.72 -15.66 -14.55
CA GLN A 95 7.66 -15.07 -15.88
C GLN A 95 6.38 -14.25 -16.05
N GLN A 96 5.24 -14.80 -15.66
CA GLN A 96 3.95 -14.10 -15.65
C GLN A 96 3.97 -12.86 -14.75
N ILE A 97 4.63 -12.94 -13.59
CA ILE A 97 4.81 -11.78 -12.70
C ILE A 97 5.59 -10.67 -13.42
N LYS A 98 6.67 -11.01 -14.13
CA LYS A 98 7.45 -10.01 -14.88
C LYS A 98 6.61 -9.35 -15.98
N GLU A 99 5.78 -10.11 -16.69
CA GLU A 99 4.89 -9.61 -17.74
C GLU A 99 3.79 -8.70 -17.17
N LYS A 100 3.12 -9.14 -16.10
CA LYS A 100 2.07 -8.36 -15.43
C LYS A 100 2.61 -7.10 -14.76
N ARG A 101 3.85 -7.10 -14.26
CA ARG A 101 4.49 -5.88 -13.77
C ARG A 101 4.68 -4.85 -14.88
N LYS A 102 5.13 -5.27 -16.06
CA LYS A 102 5.22 -4.36 -17.22
C LYS A 102 3.85 -3.80 -17.62
N PHE A 103 2.79 -4.60 -17.51
CA PHE A 103 1.44 -4.12 -17.73
C PHE A 103 1.05 -3.05 -16.69
N ILE A 104 1.25 -3.32 -15.39
CA ILE A 104 1.02 -2.34 -14.31
C ILE A 104 1.79 -1.05 -14.59
N ASP A 105 3.09 -1.14 -14.89
CA ASP A 105 3.92 0.03 -15.21
C ASP A 105 3.38 0.79 -16.44
N SER A 106 2.91 0.10 -17.48
CA SER A 106 2.33 0.76 -18.66
C SER A 106 1.00 1.49 -18.40
N VAL A 107 0.27 1.11 -17.34
CA VAL A 107 -0.94 1.80 -16.88
C VAL A 107 -0.58 2.94 -15.93
N VAL A 108 0.33 2.70 -15.00
CA VAL A 108 0.65 3.61 -13.89
C VAL A 108 1.58 4.75 -14.32
N ASP A 109 2.59 4.48 -15.15
CA ASP A 109 3.59 5.49 -15.48
C ASP A 109 2.99 6.73 -16.18
N PRO A 110 2.05 6.61 -17.14
CA PRO A 110 1.37 7.77 -17.71
C PRO A 110 0.56 8.60 -16.69
N ILE A 111 -0.04 7.95 -15.68
CA ILE A 111 -0.77 8.64 -14.61
C ILE A 111 0.21 9.45 -13.76
N VAL A 112 1.36 8.86 -13.42
CA VAL A 112 2.43 9.54 -12.67
C VAL A 112 3.00 10.72 -13.47
N GLU A 113 3.26 10.55 -14.77
CA GLU A 113 3.75 11.62 -15.65
C GLU A 113 2.77 12.80 -15.70
N GLN A 114 1.47 12.55 -15.88
CA GLN A 114 0.45 13.60 -15.88
C GLN A 114 0.33 14.28 -14.51
N ALA A 115 0.37 13.52 -13.42
CA ALA A 115 0.35 14.08 -12.08
C ALA A 115 1.57 15.01 -11.83
N GLN A 116 2.74 14.68 -12.38
CA GLN A 116 3.95 15.51 -12.23
C GLN A 116 3.85 16.90 -12.87
N GLU A 117 2.88 17.15 -13.76
CA GLU A 117 2.62 18.49 -14.31
C GLU A 117 2.08 19.46 -13.25
N TYR A 118 1.49 18.95 -12.17
CA TYR A 118 0.99 19.75 -11.06
C TYR A 118 2.10 20.16 -10.09
N LYS A 119 1.95 21.36 -9.49
CA LYS A 119 3.00 21.97 -8.69
C LYS A 119 3.01 21.47 -7.24
N THR A 120 1.84 21.27 -6.68
CA THR A 120 1.67 20.94 -5.27
C THR A 120 1.35 19.46 -5.06
N ASP A 121 1.73 18.91 -3.91
CA ASP A 121 1.38 17.54 -3.55
C ASP A 121 -0.13 17.36 -3.39
N TYR A 122 -0.84 18.43 -2.99
CA TYR A 122 -2.30 18.47 -2.99
C TYR A 122 -2.87 18.21 -4.39
N GLU A 123 -2.46 18.99 -5.39
CA GLU A 123 -2.97 18.86 -6.76
C GLU A 123 -2.63 17.50 -7.36
N LYS A 124 -1.42 17.00 -7.11
CA LYS A 124 -1.00 15.65 -7.51
C LYS A 124 -1.89 14.58 -6.89
N ALA A 125 -2.11 14.64 -5.58
CA ALA A 125 -2.96 13.70 -4.88
C ALA A 125 -4.40 13.76 -5.40
N LYS A 126 -4.93 14.96 -5.64
CA LYS A 126 -6.29 15.16 -6.18
C LYS A 126 -6.41 14.60 -7.59
N PHE A 127 -5.44 14.86 -8.46
CA PHE A 127 -5.42 14.29 -9.80
C PHE A 127 -5.47 12.76 -9.79
N VAL A 128 -4.64 12.11 -8.96
CA VAL A 128 -4.64 10.64 -8.87
C VAL A 128 -5.96 10.11 -8.30
N TYR A 129 -6.50 10.78 -7.26
CA TYR A 129 -7.80 10.44 -6.69
C TYR A 129 -8.89 10.49 -7.75
N ASP A 130 -8.94 11.60 -8.50
CA ASP A 130 -9.93 11.80 -9.54
C ASP A 130 -9.78 10.79 -10.68
N TYR A 131 -8.55 10.55 -11.13
CA TYR A 131 -8.26 9.56 -12.16
C TYR A 131 -8.80 8.18 -11.77
N LEU A 132 -8.56 7.72 -10.54
CA LEU A 132 -8.97 6.38 -10.12
C LEU A 132 -10.50 6.23 -10.12
N ILE A 133 -11.22 7.23 -9.63
CA ILE A 133 -12.70 7.16 -9.55
C ILE A 133 -13.38 7.44 -10.90
N ASP A 134 -12.72 8.13 -11.83
CA ASP A 134 -13.23 8.36 -13.18
C ASP A 134 -13.00 7.17 -14.13
N ASN A 135 -12.04 6.29 -13.83
CA ASN A 135 -11.63 5.21 -14.73
C ASN A 135 -11.94 3.80 -14.21
N TYR A 136 -12.33 3.64 -12.95
CA TYR A 136 -12.58 2.33 -12.35
C TYR A 136 -13.84 2.34 -11.49
N ASP A 137 -14.64 1.28 -11.57
CA ASP A 137 -15.85 1.11 -10.77
C ASP A 137 -15.62 0.23 -9.53
N TYR A 138 -16.49 0.38 -8.53
CA TYR A 138 -16.49 -0.52 -7.38
C TYR A 138 -16.99 -1.93 -7.76
N ASP A 139 -16.22 -2.97 -7.40
CA ASP A 139 -16.63 -4.36 -7.60
C ASP A 139 -17.56 -4.85 -6.48
N TRP A 140 -18.87 -4.76 -6.70
CA TRP A 140 -19.90 -5.28 -5.79
C TRP A 140 -19.97 -6.82 -5.72
N THR A 141 -19.28 -7.55 -6.60
CA THR A 141 -19.17 -9.00 -6.49
C THR A 141 -18.10 -9.45 -5.49
N LEU A 142 -17.28 -8.49 -5.02
CA LEU A 142 -16.23 -8.66 -4.02
C LEU A 142 -15.11 -9.64 -4.41
N LYS A 143 -14.79 -9.72 -5.70
CA LYS A 143 -13.78 -10.65 -6.25
C LYS A 143 -12.46 -9.96 -6.56
N ASN A 144 -12.52 -8.75 -7.09
CA ASN A 144 -11.38 -8.01 -7.59
C ASN A 144 -10.74 -7.20 -6.46
N SER A 145 -9.69 -7.74 -5.84
CA SER A 145 -9.20 -7.25 -4.53
C SER A 145 -7.73 -6.85 -4.49
N ASP A 146 -7.09 -6.76 -5.65
CA ASP A 146 -5.75 -6.18 -5.82
C ASP A 146 -5.74 -5.19 -6.98
N ASP A 147 -4.71 -4.34 -7.01
CA ASP A 147 -4.55 -3.27 -8.00
C ASP A 147 -4.35 -3.80 -9.43
N LEU A 148 -3.71 -4.95 -9.62
CA LEU A 148 -3.66 -5.60 -10.93
C LEU A 148 -5.07 -5.93 -11.46
N MET A 149 -5.94 -6.53 -10.64
CA MET A 149 -7.32 -6.82 -11.04
C MET A 149 -8.12 -5.55 -11.36
N LEU A 150 -7.89 -4.47 -10.60
CA LEU A 150 -8.46 -3.15 -10.89
C LEU A 150 -8.04 -2.68 -12.29
N TYR A 151 -6.73 -2.69 -12.57
CA TYR A 151 -6.19 -2.24 -13.86
C TYR A 151 -6.60 -3.13 -15.05
N GLU A 152 -6.66 -4.46 -14.88
CA GLU A 152 -7.06 -5.39 -15.96
C GLU A 152 -8.57 -5.41 -16.20
N GLY A 153 -9.37 -5.30 -15.13
CA GLY A 153 -10.81 -5.55 -15.14
C GLY A 153 -11.69 -4.31 -15.09
N GLY A 154 -11.12 -3.12 -14.88
CA GLY A 154 -11.88 -1.88 -14.73
C GLY A 154 -12.65 -1.77 -13.41
N THR A 155 -12.54 -2.76 -12.51
CA THR A 155 -13.32 -2.83 -11.28
C THR A 155 -12.52 -3.38 -10.11
N GLY A 156 -12.77 -2.89 -8.89
CA GLY A 156 -12.12 -3.39 -7.68
C GLY A 156 -12.84 -3.04 -6.39
N VAL A 157 -12.54 -3.77 -5.30
CA VAL A 157 -13.03 -3.43 -3.95
C VAL A 157 -12.12 -2.39 -3.28
N CYS A 158 -12.52 -1.93 -2.08
CA CYS A 158 -11.81 -0.92 -1.29
C CYS A 158 -10.29 -1.13 -1.19
N ARG A 159 -9.82 -2.36 -0.94
CA ARG A 159 -8.40 -2.70 -0.94
C ARG A 159 -7.69 -2.38 -2.26
N ALA A 160 -8.29 -2.73 -3.39
CA ALA A 160 -7.67 -2.54 -4.70
C ALA A 160 -7.45 -1.05 -4.98
N PHE A 161 -8.45 -0.23 -4.69
CA PHE A 161 -8.35 1.23 -4.75
C PHE A 161 -7.30 1.77 -3.78
N ALA A 162 -7.29 1.31 -2.53
CA ALA A 162 -6.37 1.80 -1.51
C ALA A 162 -4.89 1.49 -1.85
N ILE A 163 -4.62 0.29 -2.39
CA ILE A 163 -3.30 -0.10 -2.87
C ILE A 163 -2.89 0.71 -4.10
N ALA A 164 -3.79 0.84 -5.10
CA ALA A 164 -3.52 1.59 -6.33
C ALA A 164 -3.15 3.06 -6.02
N TYR A 165 -3.96 3.72 -5.20
CA TYR A 165 -3.72 5.11 -4.79
C TYR A 165 -2.39 5.26 -4.05
N LYS A 166 -2.11 4.39 -3.07
CA LYS A 166 -0.83 4.38 -2.35
C LYS A 166 0.36 4.17 -3.30
N ASN A 167 0.28 3.20 -4.20
CA ASN A 167 1.40 2.85 -5.09
C ASN A 167 1.72 3.99 -6.06
N ILE A 168 0.70 4.65 -6.61
CA ILE A 168 0.88 5.82 -7.49
C ILE A 168 1.48 7.00 -6.69
N LEU A 169 0.96 7.31 -5.50
CA LEU A 169 1.51 8.38 -4.65
C LEU A 169 2.94 8.10 -4.19
N THR A 170 3.30 6.83 -3.98
CA THR A 170 4.68 6.41 -3.67
C THR A 170 5.62 6.78 -4.83
N LYS A 171 5.23 6.53 -6.09
CA LYS A 171 6.01 6.96 -7.27
C LYS A 171 6.13 8.49 -7.39
N LEU A 172 5.17 9.23 -6.84
CA LEU A 172 5.19 10.70 -6.76
C LEU A 172 5.96 11.25 -5.55
N ASN A 173 6.53 10.39 -4.70
CA ASN A 173 7.18 10.73 -3.43
C ASN A 173 6.25 11.45 -2.44
N ILE A 174 4.95 11.16 -2.48
CA ILE A 174 3.96 11.68 -1.54
C ILE A 174 3.69 10.60 -0.48
N PRO A 175 3.95 10.84 0.81
CA PRO A 175 3.72 9.84 1.84
C PRO A 175 2.24 9.45 1.90
N CYS A 176 1.98 8.17 1.72
CA CYS A 176 0.64 7.59 1.75
C CYS A 176 0.71 6.21 2.39
N ASP A 177 -0.25 5.90 3.26
CA ASP A 177 -0.40 4.56 3.83
C ASP A 177 -1.83 4.05 3.68
N VAL A 178 -1.98 2.73 3.75
CA VAL A 178 -3.30 2.07 3.80
C VAL A 178 -3.73 1.93 5.25
N VAL A 179 -4.95 2.34 5.52
CA VAL A 179 -5.63 2.18 6.81
C VAL A 179 -6.54 0.96 6.73
N ILE A 180 -6.39 0.03 7.67
CA ILE A 180 -7.15 -1.22 7.70
C ILE A 180 -8.08 -1.21 8.90
N SER A 181 -9.39 -1.34 8.67
CA SER A 181 -10.37 -1.59 9.73
C SER A 181 -10.95 -2.99 9.58
N LYS A 182 -10.47 -3.92 10.41
CA LYS A 182 -10.98 -5.29 10.44
C LYS A 182 -12.45 -5.36 10.89
N SER A 183 -12.85 -4.46 11.80
CA SER A 183 -14.24 -4.42 12.29
C SER A 183 -15.22 -3.93 11.23
N MET A 184 -14.80 -2.97 10.40
CA MET A 184 -15.61 -2.51 9.26
C MET A 184 -15.48 -3.42 8.05
N LYS A 185 -14.44 -4.25 7.99
CA LYS A 185 -14.00 -4.94 6.77
C LYS A 185 -13.75 -3.94 5.63
N HIS A 186 -13.10 -2.84 5.96
CA HIS A 186 -12.86 -1.72 5.05
C HIS A 186 -11.39 -1.28 5.06
N GLU A 187 -10.94 -0.77 3.93
CA GLU A 187 -9.56 -0.34 3.69
C GLU A 187 -9.59 0.97 2.90
N TRP A 188 -8.93 2.01 3.41
CA TRP A 188 -8.82 3.32 2.77
C TRP A 188 -7.39 3.85 2.93
N ASN A 189 -7.13 5.12 2.61
CA ASN A 189 -5.80 5.71 2.72
C ASN A 189 -5.71 6.85 3.73
N MET A 190 -4.50 7.07 4.20
CA MET A 190 -4.10 8.37 4.73
C MET A 190 -2.93 8.92 3.92
N VAL A 191 -2.97 10.21 3.63
CA VAL A 191 -1.96 10.91 2.82
C VAL A 191 -1.41 12.09 3.61
N GLN A 192 -0.09 12.28 3.55
CA GLN A 192 0.56 13.43 4.15
C GLN A 192 0.66 14.58 3.14
N ILE A 193 -0.04 15.69 3.42
CA ILE A 193 0.02 16.93 2.64
C ILE A 193 0.51 18.04 3.58
N ASN A 194 1.55 18.77 3.16
CA ASN A 194 2.14 19.86 3.96
C ASN A 194 2.52 19.44 5.39
N GLY A 195 3.02 18.21 5.55
CA GLY A 195 3.44 17.65 6.85
C GLY A 195 2.32 17.16 7.76
N LYS A 196 1.07 17.16 7.28
CA LYS A 196 -0.13 16.74 8.03
C LYS A 196 -0.83 15.58 7.34
N TRP A 197 -1.36 14.64 8.11
CA TRP A 197 -2.02 13.45 7.58
C TRP A 197 -3.52 13.68 7.42
N TYR A 198 -4.10 13.22 6.32
CA TYR A 198 -5.53 13.32 6.04
C TYR A 198 -6.05 12.00 5.47
N ASN A 199 -7.32 11.68 5.74
CA ASN A 199 -7.97 10.51 5.20
C ASN A 199 -8.38 10.74 3.74
N VAL A 200 -8.22 9.70 2.92
CA VAL A 200 -8.69 9.63 1.54
C VAL A 200 -9.34 8.27 1.30
N ASP A 201 -10.52 8.23 0.69
CA ASP A 201 -11.15 6.97 0.28
C ASP A 201 -11.71 7.05 -1.15
N CYS A 202 -10.94 6.54 -2.11
CA CYS A 202 -11.37 6.46 -3.51
C CYS A 202 -12.59 5.56 -3.69
N SER A 203 -12.72 4.50 -2.88
CA SER A 203 -13.83 3.55 -3.00
C SER A 203 -15.14 4.05 -2.40
N GLY A 204 -15.05 5.08 -1.56
CA GLY A 204 -16.19 5.82 -1.00
C GLY A 204 -16.78 6.87 -1.95
N ALA A 205 -16.07 7.16 -3.05
CA ALA A 205 -16.40 8.06 -4.17
C ALA A 205 -17.88 8.44 -4.30
N ASP A 206 -18.66 7.39 -4.57
CA ASP A 206 -20.05 7.51 -5.03
C ASP A 206 -21.09 7.34 -3.91
N LEU A 207 -20.67 7.20 -2.65
CA LEU A 207 -21.59 6.87 -1.54
C LEU A 207 -22.47 8.04 -1.08
N LEU A 208 -22.05 9.30 -1.31
CA LEU A 208 -22.73 10.48 -0.78
C LEU A 208 -23.23 11.41 -1.89
N ASN A 209 -24.40 11.09 -2.48
CA ASN A 209 -25.15 11.96 -3.40
C ASN A 209 -24.32 12.60 -4.54
N SER A 210 -23.25 11.95 -5.00
CA SER A 210 -22.30 12.45 -6.02
C SER A 210 -21.38 13.59 -5.57
N ASP A 211 -21.28 13.91 -4.27
CA ASP A 211 -20.19 14.74 -3.75
C ASP A 211 -18.94 13.88 -3.54
N ARG A 212 -18.25 13.58 -4.65
CA ARG A 212 -17.05 12.75 -4.67
C ARG A 212 -15.90 13.31 -3.82
N ASP A 213 -15.87 14.60 -3.54
CA ASP A 213 -14.78 15.22 -2.78
C ASP A 213 -15.01 15.14 -1.26
N CYS A 214 -16.17 14.62 -0.83
CA CYS A 214 -16.43 14.28 0.58
C CYS A 214 -15.45 13.26 1.15
N PHE A 215 -14.75 12.48 0.33
CA PHE A 215 -13.78 11.48 0.78
C PHE A 215 -12.33 11.85 0.44
N PHE A 216 -12.06 13.08 0.02
CA PHE A 216 -10.71 13.55 -0.29
C PHE A 216 -10.16 14.50 0.79
N LEU A 217 -8.99 14.15 1.34
CA LEU A 217 -8.22 14.89 2.35
C LEU A 217 -9.05 15.40 3.54
N LYS A 218 -9.85 14.50 4.11
CA LYS A 218 -10.70 14.80 5.27
C LYS A 218 -10.05 14.43 6.59
N SER A 219 -10.52 15.09 7.65
CA SER A 219 -10.10 14.80 9.01
C SER A 219 -10.53 13.43 9.49
N ASP A 220 -9.84 12.96 10.53
CA ASP A 220 -10.27 11.81 11.32
C ASP A 220 -11.62 12.05 11.99
N LEU A 221 -11.90 13.29 12.40
CA LEU A 221 -13.19 13.67 12.97
C LEU A 221 -14.33 13.51 11.95
N PHE A 222 -14.13 13.97 10.72
CA PHE A 222 -15.10 13.83 9.65
C PHE A 222 -15.32 12.36 9.27
N PHE A 223 -14.24 11.59 9.11
CA PHE A 223 -14.34 10.15 8.85
C PHE A 223 -15.05 9.42 10.00
N THR A 224 -14.75 9.76 11.25
CA THR A 224 -15.46 9.23 12.43
C THR A 224 -16.95 9.57 12.39
N PHE A 225 -17.30 10.80 12.02
CA PHE A 225 -18.70 11.22 11.84
C PHE A 225 -19.42 10.40 10.76
N LEU A 226 -18.74 10.06 9.67
CA LEU A 226 -19.25 9.16 8.63
C LEU A 226 -19.26 7.67 9.03
N GLY A 227 -18.84 7.34 10.25
CA GLY A 227 -18.86 5.97 10.77
C GLY A 227 -17.60 5.16 10.40
N TYR A 228 -16.49 5.80 10.10
CA TYR A 228 -15.18 5.16 10.02
C TYR A 228 -14.60 5.01 11.42
N TYR A 229 -14.17 3.80 11.79
CA TYR A 229 -13.66 3.52 13.13
C TYR A 229 -12.70 2.32 13.14
N ASN A 230 -11.87 2.26 14.19
CA ASN A 230 -10.87 1.21 14.40
C ASN A 230 -9.93 0.97 13.20
N GLY A 231 -9.70 2.01 12.40
CA GLY A 231 -8.69 2.00 11.35
C GLY A 231 -7.29 2.05 11.95
N ILE A 232 -6.39 1.20 11.45
CA ILE A 232 -4.98 1.21 11.84
C ILE A 232 -4.14 1.32 10.57
N SER A 233 -3.32 2.36 10.50
CA SER A 233 -2.22 2.47 9.54
C SER A 233 -0.98 1.78 10.11
N TYR A 234 -0.12 1.26 9.24
CA TYR A 234 1.08 0.55 9.70
C TYR A 234 2.12 1.50 10.29
N SER A 235 2.14 2.74 9.81
CA SER A 235 2.93 3.81 10.40
C SER A 235 2.47 4.21 11.82
N ASN A 236 1.29 3.76 12.28
CA ASN A 236 0.60 4.23 13.48
C ASN A 236 0.40 5.75 13.52
N GLU A 237 0.54 6.41 12.37
CA GLU A 237 0.23 7.83 12.22
C GLU A 237 -1.28 8.02 12.26
N LYS A 238 -1.72 9.20 12.71
CA LYS A 238 -3.13 9.56 12.77
C LYS A 238 -3.39 10.73 11.85
N ALA A 239 -4.54 10.68 11.18
CA ALA A 239 -5.02 11.83 10.45
C ALA A 239 -5.32 12.99 11.40
N GLU A 240 -5.24 14.20 10.87
CA GLU A 240 -5.60 15.44 11.55
C GLU A 240 -7.09 15.45 11.92
N ASN A 241 -7.44 16.22 12.95
CA ASN A 241 -8.82 16.38 13.38
C ASN A 241 -9.56 17.53 12.65
N ILE A 242 -8.92 18.17 11.68
CA ILE A 242 -9.48 19.25 10.86
C ILE A 242 -9.29 18.93 9.38
N ASP A 243 -10.27 19.29 8.56
CA ASP A 243 -10.21 19.04 7.12
C ASP A 243 -9.13 19.92 6.48
N LEU A 244 -8.64 19.50 5.32
CA LEU A 244 -7.90 20.37 4.43
C LEU A 244 -8.92 21.01 3.46
N ASP A 245 -9.14 22.31 3.61
CA ASP A 245 -9.97 23.13 2.71
C ASP A 245 -9.22 23.51 1.41
#